data_AF-A0A183K7F7-F1
#
_entry.id   AF-A0A183K7F7-F1
#
_cell.length_a   1.000
_cell.length_b   1.000
_cell.length_c   1.000
_cell.angle_alpha   90.00
_cell.angle_beta   90.00
_cell.angle_gamma   90.00
#
_symmetry.space_group_name_H-M   'P 1'
#
loop_
_entity.id
_entity.type
_entity.pdbx_description
1 polymer ?
#
loop_
_entity_poly.entity_id
_entity_poly.type
_entity_poly.pdbx_seq_one_letter_code
_entity_poly.pdbx_strand_id
1 'polypeptide(L)'
;MGHKKHHHKEWITVDTLDKIQERRKKKAATNTSRTRAEKVKSRAEYTEVNKQVKRSFKTGKRKYVEDLAMTAEKAARKGNMRQFYDTTKKLSGNHRKPERPVKSKEGKVITNIEEQRNRWVEHFKKLLNRPVSLNPPNIEAAPTDLPINVGPPTIEEI
;
A
#
# COMPACT_ATOMS: atom_id res chain seq x y z
N MET A 1 3.69 -28.90 21.59
CA MET A 1 3.56 -28.36 20.23
C MET A 1 2.20 -27.67 20.10
N GLY A 2 2.15 -26.34 20.03
CA GLY A 2 0.89 -25.59 19.97
C GLY A 2 0.48 -25.29 18.54
N HIS A 3 -0.72 -25.68 18.12
CA HIS A 3 -1.25 -25.29 16.81
C HIS A 3 -1.42 -23.77 16.75
N LYS A 4 -0.80 -23.12 15.75
CA LYS A 4 -1.02 -21.70 15.46
C LYS A 4 -2.52 -21.50 15.19
N LYS A 5 -3.18 -20.68 16.00
CA LYS A 5 -4.56 -20.28 15.76
C LYS A 5 -4.60 -19.53 14.43
N HIS A 6 -5.32 -20.09 13.46
CA HIS A 6 -5.61 -19.37 12.23
C HIS A 6 -6.57 -18.23 12.58
N HIS A 7 -6.02 -17.03 12.78
CA HIS A 7 -6.83 -15.83 12.89
C HIS A 7 -7.63 -15.68 11.61
N HIS A 8 -8.95 -15.62 11.74
CA HIS A 8 -9.79 -15.30 10.60
C HIS A 8 -9.48 -13.88 10.16
N LYS A 9 -9.50 -13.63 8.85
CA LYS A 9 -9.27 -12.27 8.35
C LYS A 9 -10.37 -11.38 8.91
N GLU A 10 -9.99 -10.21 9.40
CA GLU A 10 -10.87 -9.28 10.15
C GLU A 10 -12.16 -8.90 9.39
N TRP A 11 -12.19 -9.07 8.07
CA TRP A 11 -13.33 -8.74 7.22
C TRP A 11 -14.37 -9.87 7.06
N ILE A 12 -14.16 -11.04 7.65
CA ILE A 12 -15.11 -12.15 7.54
C ILE A 12 -16.08 -12.11 8.73
N THR A 13 -17.34 -11.79 8.44
CA THR A 13 -18.42 -11.63 9.42
C THR A 13 -19.05 -12.97 9.83
N VAL A 14 -19.70 -12.99 11.00
CA VAL A 14 -20.48 -14.15 11.49
C VAL A 14 -21.56 -14.55 10.48
N ASP A 15 -22.33 -13.59 9.95
CA ASP A 15 -23.31 -13.81 8.89
C ASP A 15 -22.71 -14.47 7.63
N THR A 16 -21.45 -14.15 7.29
CA THR A 16 -20.76 -14.82 6.17
C THR A 16 -20.40 -16.26 6.51
N LEU A 17 -20.03 -16.55 7.75
CA LEU A 17 -19.75 -17.90 8.22
C LEU A 17 -21.02 -18.78 8.19
N ASP A 18 -22.15 -18.25 8.61
CA ASP A 18 -23.44 -18.95 8.58
C ASP A 18 -23.81 -19.33 7.14
N LYS A 19 -23.68 -18.39 6.20
CA LYS A 19 -23.90 -18.65 4.77
C LYS A 19 -22.95 -19.71 4.20
N ILE A 20 -21.71 -19.80 4.69
CA ILE A 20 -20.78 -20.87 4.31
C ILE A 20 -21.28 -22.23 4.81
N GLN A 21 -21.81 -22.29 6.03
CA GLN A 21 -22.40 -23.52 6.57
C GLN A 21 -23.61 -23.96 5.76
N GLU A 22 -24.51 -23.03 5.42
CA GLU A 22 -25.67 -23.31 4.56
C GLU A 22 -25.25 -23.84 3.19
N ARG A 23 -24.26 -23.18 2.55
CA ARG A 23 -23.68 -23.66 1.28
C ARG A 23 -23.15 -25.09 1.40
N ARG A 24 -22.50 -25.45 2.52
CA ARG A 24 -21.99 -26.81 2.76
C ARG A 24 -23.15 -27.82 2.85
N LYS A 25 -24.22 -27.49 3.57
CA LYS A 25 -25.43 -28.34 3.64
C LYS A 25 -26.04 -28.56 2.25
N LYS A 26 -26.20 -27.50 1.46
CA LYS A 26 -26.71 -27.59 0.07
C LYS A 26 -25.79 -28.40 -0.83
N LYS A 27 -24.46 -28.28 -0.66
CA LYS A 27 -23.48 -29.08 -1.41
C LYS A 27 -23.61 -30.58 -1.08
N ALA A 28 -23.83 -30.92 0.18
CA ALA A 28 -24.06 -32.31 0.60
C ALA A 28 -25.32 -32.88 -0.05
N ALA A 29 -26.43 -32.13 -0.07
CA ALA A 29 -27.66 -32.54 -0.73
C ALA A 29 -27.48 -32.79 -2.25
N THR A 30 -26.66 -31.97 -2.93
CA THR A 30 -26.30 -32.23 -4.33
C THR A 30 -25.54 -33.55 -4.48
N ASN A 31 -24.60 -33.85 -3.59
CA ASN A 31 -23.79 -35.07 -3.67
C ASN A 31 -24.61 -36.35 -3.39
N THR A 32 -25.65 -36.28 -2.56
CA THR A 32 -26.51 -37.42 -2.21
C THR A 32 -27.69 -37.63 -3.15
N SER A 33 -27.99 -36.69 -4.03
CA SER A 33 -29.14 -36.76 -4.96
C SER A 33 -29.01 -37.91 -5.96
N ARG A 34 -30.11 -38.67 -6.14
CA ARG A 34 -30.11 -39.92 -6.92
C ARG A 34 -30.68 -39.72 -8.32
N THR A 35 -31.82 -39.04 -8.43
CA THR A 35 -32.50 -38.84 -9.73
C THR A 35 -32.03 -37.57 -10.44
N ARG A 36 -32.23 -37.51 -11.77
CA ARG A 36 -31.82 -36.36 -12.60
C ARG A 36 -32.54 -35.07 -12.20
N ALA A 37 -33.83 -35.15 -11.86
CA ALA A 37 -34.62 -33.99 -11.44
C ALA A 37 -34.13 -33.41 -10.10
N GLU A 38 -33.86 -34.27 -9.11
CA GLU A 38 -33.29 -33.87 -7.81
C GLU A 38 -31.90 -33.22 -7.96
N LYS A 39 -31.05 -33.76 -8.86
CA LYS A 39 -29.74 -33.17 -9.18
C LYS A 39 -29.86 -31.77 -9.74
N VAL A 40 -30.82 -31.53 -10.64
CA VAL A 40 -31.04 -30.20 -11.22
C VAL A 40 -31.50 -29.22 -10.13
N LYS A 41 -32.49 -29.60 -9.31
CA LYS A 41 -33.01 -28.75 -8.23
C LYS A 41 -31.94 -28.42 -7.19
N SER A 42 -31.26 -29.45 -6.65
CA SER A 42 -30.23 -29.26 -5.63
C SER A 42 -29.01 -28.46 -6.13
N ARG A 43 -28.63 -28.64 -7.41
CA ARG A 43 -27.56 -27.84 -8.04
C ARG A 43 -27.97 -26.38 -8.23
N ALA A 44 -29.23 -26.11 -8.57
CA ALA A 44 -29.75 -24.74 -8.65
C ALA A 44 -29.69 -24.04 -7.28
N GLU A 45 -30.18 -24.71 -6.23
CA GLU A 45 -30.12 -24.21 -4.85
C GLU A 45 -28.68 -23.94 -4.38
N TYR A 46 -27.75 -24.87 -4.61
CA TYR A 46 -26.33 -24.67 -4.30
C TYR A 46 -25.74 -23.47 -5.03
N THR A 47 -26.10 -23.29 -6.30
CA THR A 47 -25.57 -22.20 -7.14
C THR A 47 -25.99 -20.85 -6.58
N GLU A 48 -27.25 -20.71 -6.14
CA GLU A 48 -27.76 -19.46 -5.58
C GLU A 48 -27.09 -19.12 -4.25
N VAL A 49 -27.03 -20.07 -3.31
CA VAL A 49 -26.34 -19.85 -2.02
C VAL A 49 -24.84 -19.56 -2.23
N ASN A 50 -24.19 -20.22 -3.19
CA ASN A 50 -22.79 -19.95 -3.51
C ASN A 50 -22.58 -18.53 -4.07
N LYS A 51 -23.53 -17.98 -4.86
CA LYS A 51 -23.48 -16.58 -5.29
C LYS A 51 -23.62 -15.64 -4.10
N GLN A 52 -24.54 -15.93 -3.18
CA GLN A 52 -24.75 -15.11 -1.98
C GLN A 52 -23.51 -15.08 -1.08
N VAL A 53 -22.87 -16.22 -0.85
CA VAL A 53 -21.57 -16.30 -0.15
C VAL A 53 -20.54 -15.41 -0.86
N LYS A 54 -20.35 -15.55 -2.17
CA LYS A 54 -19.39 -14.71 -2.90
C LYS A 54 -19.70 -13.20 -2.77
N ARG A 55 -20.98 -12.81 -2.81
CA ARG A 55 -21.41 -11.42 -2.59
C ARG A 55 -21.09 -10.96 -1.17
N SER A 56 -21.38 -11.75 -0.14
CA SER A 56 -21.09 -11.37 1.25
C SER A 56 -19.59 -11.20 1.50
N PHE A 57 -18.75 -12.09 0.96
CA PHE A 57 -17.29 -11.97 1.01
C PHE A 57 -16.81 -10.67 0.34
N LYS A 58 -17.38 -10.30 -0.82
CA LYS A 58 -17.04 -9.05 -1.52
C LYS A 58 -17.45 -7.82 -0.71
N THR A 59 -18.67 -7.82 -0.15
CA THR A 59 -19.19 -6.72 0.67
C THR A 59 -18.40 -6.57 1.97
N GLY A 60 -18.10 -7.67 2.67
CA GLY A 60 -17.33 -7.64 3.91
C GLY A 60 -15.92 -7.09 3.68
N LYS A 61 -15.24 -7.52 2.61
CA LYS A 61 -13.94 -6.97 2.23
C LYS A 61 -14.00 -5.47 1.91
N ARG A 62 -15.04 -5.02 1.20
CA ARG A 62 -15.23 -3.62 0.84
C ARG A 62 -15.42 -2.75 2.09
N LYS A 63 -16.31 -3.15 3.00
CA LYS A 63 -16.55 -2.46 4.27
C LYS A 63 -15.27 -2.32 5.09
N TYR A 64 -14.53 -3.42 5.26
CA TYR A 64 -13.26 -3.40 5.98
C TYR A 64 -12.23 -2.41 5.38
N VAL A 65 -12.13 -2.35 4.04
CA VAL A 65 -11.24 -1.38 3.37
C VAL A 65 -11.74 0.06 3.57
N GLU A 66 -13.04 0.30 3.48
CA GLU A 66 -13.66 1.61 3.73
C GLU A 66 -13.43 2.08 5.18
N ASP A 67 -13.59 1.20 6.16
CA ASP A 67 -13.36 1.50 7.59
C ASP A 67 -11.89 1.87 7.87
N LEU A 68 -10.95 1.14 7.25
CA LEU A 68 -9.52 1.46 7.33
C LEU A 68 -9.21 2.81 6.68
N ALA A 69 -9.78 3.09 5.51
CA ALA A 69 -9.58 4.36 4.82
C ALA A 69 -10.11 5.54 5.65
N MET A 70 -11.30 5.40 6.23
CA MET A 70 -11.91 6.39 7.12
C MET A 70 -11.05 6.61 8.38
N THR A 71 -10.48 5.54 8.94
CA THR A 71 -9.57 5.63 10.09
C THR A 71 -8.28 6.37 9.73
N ALA A 72 -7.70 6.11 8.56
CA ALA A 72 -6.52 6.81 8.08
C ALA A 72 -6.81 8.30 7.87
N GLU A 73 -7.93 8.64 7.22
CA GLU A 73 -8.35 10.02 7.02
C GLU A 73 -8.51 10.78 8.34
N LYS A 74 -9.18 10.17 9.32
CA LYS A 74 -9.36 10.77 10.65
C LYS A 74 -8.03 10.98 11.37
N ALA A 75 -7.08 10.05 11.22
CA ALA A 75 -5.74 10.19 11.78
C ALA A 75 -4.97 11.35 11.13
N ALA A 76 -5.05 11.49 9.81
CA ALA A 76 -4.44 12.60 9.07
C ALA A 76 -5.01 13.95 9.50
N ARG A 77 -6.34 14.07 9.61
CA ARG A 77 -7.01 15.30 10.09
C ARG A 77 -6.59 15.70 11.52
N LYS A 78 -6.25 14.73 12.37
CA LYS A 78 -5.78 14.96 13.74
C LYS A 78 -4.26 15.17 13.85
N GLY A 79 -3.52 15.11 12.75
CA GLY A 79 -2.05 15.14 12.76
C GLY A 79 -1.38 13.90 13.35
N ASN A 80 -2.12 12.80 13.58
CA ASN A 80 -1.55 11.55 14.09
C ASN A 80 -0.89 10.75 12.95
N MET A 81 0.31 11.18 12.58
CA MET A 81 1.03 10.65 11.42
C MET A 81 1.41 9.18 11.58
N ARG A 82 1.73 8.74 12.81
CA ARG A 82 2.05 7.34 13.10
C ARG A 82 0.89 6.41 12.75
N GLN A 83 -0.31 6.71 13.26
CA GLN A 83 -1.50 5.91 13.00
C GLN A 83 -1.90 5.95 11.53
N PHE A 84 -1.75 7.10 10.88
CA PHE A 84 -1.97 7.23 9.43
C PHE A 84 -1.07 6.27 8.63
N TYR A 85 0.24 6.28 8.89
CA TYR A 85 1.19 5.39 8.20
C TYR A 85 0.90 3.92 8.47
N ASP A 86 0.65 3.53 9.73
CA ASP A 86 0.35 2.14 10.08
C ASP A 86 -0.91 1.63 9.36
N THR A 87 -1.96 2.45 9.29
CA THR A 87 -3.22 2.11 8.62
C THR A 87 -3.06 2.03 7.09
N THR A 88 -2.29 2.97 6.52
CA THR A 88 -1.99 2.99 5.09
C THR A 88 -1.15 1.78 4.68
N LYS A 89 -0.19 1.38 5.53
CA LYS A 89 0.61 0.16 5.35
C LYS A 89 -0.25 -1.11 5.42
N LYS A 90 -1.26 -1.14 6.28
CA LYS A 90 -2.26 -2.24 6.30
C LYS A 90 -3.08 -2.28 5.01
N LEU A 91 -3.50 -1.12 4.48
CA LEU A 91 -4.26 -1.00 3.24
C LEU A 91 -3.46 -1.40 1.99
N SER A 92 -2.18 -1.00 1.89
CA SER A 92 -1.33 -1.32 0.73
C SER A 92 -1.02 -2.80 0.60
N GLY A 93 -1.24 -3.59 1.66
CA GLY A 93 -0.86 -4.98 1.75
C GLY A 93 0.65 -5.20 1.59
N ASN A 94 1.07 -6.46 1.53
CA ASN A 94 2.45 -6.80 1.21
C ASN A 94 2.65 -6.71 -0.31
N HIS A 95 2.94 -5.52 -0.82
CA HIS A 95 3.57 -5.41 -2.13
C HIS A 95 4.99 -5.96 -1.99
N ARG A 96 5.29 -7.14 -2.56
CA ARG A 96 6.68 -7.56 -2.72
C ARG A 96 7.32 -6.52 -3.64
N LYS A 97 8.06 -5.57 -3.06
CA LYS A 97 8.98 -4.78 -3.88
C LYS A 97 9.92 -5.82 -4.50
N PRO A 98 10.08 -5.89 -5.83
CA PRO A 98 11.26 -6.54 -6.36
C PRO A 98 12.44 -5.84 -5.69
N GLU A 99 13.32 -6.62 -5.08
CA GLU A 99 14.57 -6.11 -4.53
C GLU A 99 15.29 -5.46 -5.71
N ARG A 100 15.33 -4.13 -5.75
CA ARG A 100 16.04 -3.41 -6.81
C ARG A 100 17.51 -3.58 -6.47
N PRO A 101 18.27 -4.39 -7.21
CA PRO A 101 19.64 -4.68 -6.81
C PRO A 101 20.45 -3.40 -6.98
N VAL A 102 21.15 -3.00 -5.91
CA VAL A 102 22.06 -1.86 -5.98
C VAL A 102 23.25 -2.28 -6.83
N LYS A 103 23.60 -1.47 -7.84
CA LYS A 103 24.77 -1.73 -8.68
C LYS A 103 25.99 -0.98 -8.16
N SER A 104 27.16 -1.62 -8.22
CA SER A 104 28.45 -0.97 -8.03
C SER A 104 28.69 0.09 -9.11
N LYS A 105 29.75 0.88 -8.97
CA LYS A 105 30.12 1.91 -9.95
C LYS A 105 30.46 1.30 -11.32
N GLU A 106 30.89 0.04 -11.32
CA GLU A 106 31.23 -0.80 -12.48
C GLU A 106 30.01 -1.55 -13.05
N GLY A 107 28.81 -1.33 -12.48
CA GLY A 107 27.56 -1.92 -12.96
C GLY A 107 27.26 -3.32 -12.45
N LYS A 108 28.10 -3.90 -11.58
CA LYS A 108 27.90 -5.23 -10.98
C LYS A 108 26.84 -5.17 -9.87
N VAL A 109 25.97 -6.18 -9.79
CA VAL A 109 24.95 -6.25 -8.74
C VAL A 109 25.58 -6.56 -7.39
N ILE A 110 25.25 -5.77 -6.38
CA ILE A 110 25.70 -5.92 -4.99
C ILE A 110 24.63 -6.67 -4.18
N THR A 111 25.01 -7.83 -3.64
CA THR A 111 24.12 -8.71 -2.85
C THR A 111 24.32 -8.59 -1.34
N ASN A 112 25.46 -8.04 -0.86
CA ASN A 112 25.77 -7.88 0.56
C ASN A 112 25.25 -6.53 1.10
N ILE A 113 24.58 -6.52 2.25
CA ILE A 113 24.03 -5.33 2.93
C ILE A 113 25.13 -4.31 3.28
N GLU A 114 26.30 -4.77 3.70
CA GLU A 114 27.42 -3.91 4.08
C GLU A 114 28.01 -3.19 2.85
N GLU A 115 28.19 -3.92 1.75
CA GLU A 115 28.62 -3.36 0.47
C GLU A 115 27.59 -2.38 -0.10
N GLN A 116 26.28 -2.64 0.08
CA GLN A 116 25.23 -1.69 -0.32
C GLN A 116 25.34 -0.39 0.47
N ARG A 117 25.57 -0.46 1.79
CA ARG A 117 25.79 0.74 2.63
C ARG A 117 27.03 1.52 2.18
N ASN A 118 28.13 0.83 1.91
CA ASN A 118 29.35 1.47 1.42
C ASN A 118 29.14 2.15 0.06
N ARG A 119 28.40 1.51 -0.85
CA ARG A 119 28.03 2.10 -2.15
C ARG A 119 27.16 3.35 -2.02
N TRP A 120 26.25 3.39 -1.04
CA TRP A 120 25.47 4.59 -0.71
C TRP A 120 26.36 5.71 -0.16
N VAL A 121 27.26 5.40 0.77
CA VAL A 121 28.21 6.37 1.33
C VAL A 121 29.09 6.97 0.23
N GLU A 122 29.62 6.16 -0.68
CA GLU A 122 30.40 6.66 -1.83
C GLU A 122 29.58 7.57 -2.75
N HIS A 123 28.34 7.19 -3.06
CA HIS A 123 27.46 7.96 -3.93
C HIS A 123 27.21 9.36 -3.36
N PHE A 124 26.83 9.43 -2.08
CA PHE A 124 26.54 10.68 -1.41
C PHE A 124 27.79 11.52 -1.17
N LYS A 125 28.94 10.89 -0.84
CA LYS A 125 30.23 11.62 -0.76
C LYS A 125 30.58 12.28 -2.09
N LYS A 126 30.45 11.59 -3.21
CA LYS A 126 30.72 12.18 -4.54
C LYS A 126 29.76 13.31 -4.88
N LEU A 127 28.48 13.15 -4.55
CA LEU A 127 27.43 14.11 -4.92
C LEU A 127 27.48 15.38 -4.06
N LEU A 128 27.72 15.25 -2.75
CA LEU A 128 27.69 16.35 -1.79
C LEU A 128 29.05 17.04 -1.61
N ASN A 129 30.17 16.33 -1.84
CA ASN A 129 31.51 16.89 -1.65
C ASN A 129 32.19 17.24 -2.99
N ARG A 130 31.46 17.91 -3.89
CA ARG A 130 32.07 18.41 -5.13
C ARG A 130 33.23 19.36 -4.75
N PRO A 131 34.46 19.14 -5.23
CA PRO A 131 35.55 20.08 -4.96
C PRO A 131 35.19 21.44 -5.53
N VAL A 132 35.57 22.50 -4.81
CA VAL A 132 35.47 23.89 -5.30
C VAL A 132 36.11 23.93 -6.69
N SER A 133 35.39 24.42 -7.70
CA SER A 133 35.98 24.51 -9.04
C SER A 133 37.18 25.45 -8.97
N LEU A 134 38.34 24.96 -9.46
CA LEU A 134 39.58 25.76 -9.51
C LEU A 134 39.45 27.01 -10.38
N ASN A 135 38.52 26.96 -11.33
CA ASN A 135 38.08 28.14 -12.04
C ASN A 135 36.95 28.77 -11.22
N PRO A 136 37.15 29.96 -10.61
CA PRO A 136 36.01 30.73 -10.16
C PRO A 136 35.07 30.93 -11.37
N PRO A 137 33.75 30.83 -11.19
CA PRO A 137 32.84 31.26 -12.24
C PRO A 137 33.22 32.69 -12.62
N ASN A 138 33.47 32.96 -13.90
CA ASN A 138 33.66 34.32 -14.39
C ASN A 138 32.30 35.02 -14.31
N ILE A 139 31.98 35.55 -13.13
CA ILE A 139 30.80 36.38 -12.91
C ILE A 139 31.20 37.75 -13.41
N GLU A 140 30.87 38.07 -14.66
CA GLU A 140 30.95 39.44 -15.15
C GLU A 140 30.11 40.32 -14.22
N ALA A 141 30.74 41.36 -13.66
CA ALA A 141 30.04 42.31 -12.81
C ALA A 141 28.89 42.93 -13.61
N ALA A 142 27.71 42.98 -13.01
CA ALA A 142 26.58 43.67 -13.62
C ALA A 142 27.01 45.13 -13.93
N PRO A 143 26.86 45.63 -15.17
CA PRO A 143 27.35 46.97 -15.55
C PRO A 143 26.69 48.11 -14.78
N THR A 144 25.53 47.86 -14.16
CA THR A 144 24.80 48.87 -13.40
C THR A 144 23.92 48.17 -12.37
N ASP A 145 23.96 48.67 -11.13
CA ASP A 145 22.97 48.32 -10.12
C ASP A 145 21.61 48.87 -10.58
N LEU A 146 20.64 47.97 -10.77
CA LEU A 146 19.28 48.38 -11.05
C LEU A 146 18.77 49.20 -9.85
N PRO A 147 18.03 50.30 -10.06
CA PRO A 147 17.44 51.07 -8.97
C PRO A 147 16.32 50.24 -8.34
N ILE A 148 16.69 49.36 -7.42
CA ILE A 148 15.77 48.56 -6.63
C ILE A 148 15.40 49.41 -5.42
N ASN A 149 14.11 49.71 -5.30
CA ASN A 149 13.57 50.38 -4.13
C ASN A 149 13.71 49.44 -2.91
N VAL A 150 14.71 49.70 -2.08
CA VAL A 150 14.95 49.01 -0.79
C VAL A 150 14.13 49.62 0.35
N GLY A 151 13.20 50.52 0.05
CA GLY A 151 12.25 51.08 1.01
C GLY A 151 11.21 50.06 1.48
N PRO A 152 10.57 50.30 2.63
CA PRO A 152 9.43 49.50 3.08
C PRO A 152 8.28 49.57 2.06
N PRO A 153 7.58 48.46 1.80
CA PRO A 153 6.51 48.42 0.80
C PRO A 153 5.38 49.38 1.18
N THR A 154 4.88 50.06 0.17
CA THR A 154 3.80 51.04 0.29
C THR A 154 2.44 50.35 0.22
N ILE A 155 1.40 50.93 0.82
CA ILE A 155 0.05 50.35 0.89
C ILE A 155 -0.58 50.10 -0.50
N GLU A 156 -0.11 50.80 -1.53
CA GLU A 156 -0.54 50.59 -2.92
C GLU A 156 0.10 49.35 -3.58
N GLU A 157 1.13 48.75 -2.96
CA GLU A 157 1.85 47.57 -3.45
C GLU A 157 1.35 46.25 -2.80
N ILE A 158 0.35 46.31 -1.91
CA ILE A 158 -0.33 45.15 -1.27
C ILE A 158 -1.71 44.96 -1.90
#